data_AF-A0AAN7Q1D8-F1
#
_entry.id   AF-A0AAN7Q1D8-F1
#
_cell.length_a   1.000
_cell.length_b   1.000
_cell.length_c   1.000
_cell.angle_alpha   90.00
_cell.angle_beta   90.00
_cell.angle_gamma   90.00
#
_symmetry.space_group_name_H-M   'P 1'
#
loop_
_entity.id
_entity.type
_entity.pdbx_description
1 polymer ?
#
loop_
_entity_poly.entity_id
_entity_poly.type
_entity_poly.pdbx_seq_one_letter_code
_entity_poly.pdbx_strand_id
1 'polypeptide(L)'
;MESKRLGKISLSQKNYLIEFIRENSQLVTSKFSNHYTYKDDQKLWMEVTENLNSIPGAKKWWMQWRKTRHDIQTKSKKAANIEHQNRTSGGAQPQEMLTKEDESIVGILSPITVGGNVENNESNAEFYYDLQLTDNIEIEYKDSIPSKANLEREEDKEETTQQEKVKPKFSSKGKGNMQQQYILATTALTNAINKKIEIKEKYYNSKLEILRKQTQLFERMVEAISNLKNNE
;
A
#
# COMPACT_ATOMS: atom_id res chain seq x y z
N MET A 1 29.30 -16.95 3.07
CA MET A 1 29.14 -16.58 4.49
C MET A 1 28.02 -17.42 5.07
N GLU A 2 28.35 -18.41 5.89
CA GLU A 2 27.36 -19.27 6.53
C GLU A 2 26.54 -18.47 7.55
N SER A 3 25.23 -18.34 7.31
CA SER A 3 24.30 -17.75 8.26
C SER A 3 24.12 -18.72 9.44
N LYS A 4 25.00 -18.62 10.45
CA LYS A 4 24.77 -19.26 11.76
C LYS A 4 23.39 -18.84 12.26
N ARG A 5 22.54 -19.82 12.56
CA ARG A 5 21.22 -19.57 13.14
C ARG A 5 21.42 -18.85 14.47
N LEU A 6 20.95 -17.60 14.56
CA LEU A 6 20.95 -16.85 15.80
C LEU A 6 20.12 -17.59 16.84
N GLY A 7 20.55 -17.56 18.11
CA GLY A 7 19.85 -18.21 19.21
C GLY A 7 18.37 -17.81 19.30
N LYS A 8 17.56 -18.73 19.85
CA LYS A 8 16.16 -18.44 20.19
C LYS A 8 16.13 -17.35 21.26
N ILE A 9 15.16 -16.44 21.14
CA ILE A 9 14.93 -15.39 22.14
C ILE A 9 14.55 -16.04 23.48
N SER A 10 15.13 -15.55 24.58
CA SER A 10 14.72 -16.00 25.92
C SER A 10 13.39 -15.37 26.33
N LEU A 11 12.69 -15.94 27.32
CA LEU A 11 11.43 -15.38 27.80
C LEU A 11 11.61 -13.97 28.38
N SER A 12 12.69 -13.74 29.13
CA SER A 12 13.02 -12.41 29.67
C SER A 12 13.26 -11.38 28.58
N GLN A 13 14.00 -11.75 27.52
CA GLN A 13 14.20 -10.88 26.35
C GLN A 13 12.89 -10.60 25.62
N LYS A 14 12.01 -11.60 25.49
CA LYS A 14 10.69 -11.44 24.88
C LYS A 14 9.85 -10.44 25.67
N ASN A 15 9.72 -10.62 26.98
CA ASN A 15 8.91 -9.75 27.83
C ASN A 15 9.42 -8.30 27.81
N TYR A 16 10.74 -8.11 27.95
CA TYR A 16 11.35 -6.79 27.89
C TYR A 16 11.08 -6.08 26.55
N LEU A 17 11.22 -6.79 25.43
CA LEU A 17 10.93 -6.24 24.10
C LEU A 17 9.47 -5.77 23.99
N ILE A 18 8.53 -6.51 24.56
CA ILE A 18 7.11 -6.17 24.51
C ILE A 18 6.79 -4.97 25.40
N GLU A 19 7.36 -4.91 26.61
CA GLU A 19 7.19 -3.77 27.50
C GLU A 19 7.77 -2.48 26.90
N PHE A 20 8.97 -2.53 26.34
CA PHE A 20 9.59 -1.39 25.68
C PHE A 20 8.73 -0.85 24.53
N ILE A 21 8.10 -1.74 23.75
CA ILE A 21 7.22 -1.36 22.65
C ILE A 21 5.89 -0.81 23.15
N ARG A 22 5.39 -1.30 24.28
CA ARG A 22 4.18 -0.76 24.93
C ARG A 22 4.40 0.69 25.34
N GLU A 23 5.59 1.00 25.89
CA GLU A 23 5.97 2.36 26.27
C GLU A 23 6.24 3.26 25.04
N ASN A 24 6.76 2.67 23.97
CA ASN A 24 7.09 3.36 22.73
C ASN A 24 6.16 2.95 21.58
N SER A 25 4.87 3.30 21.69
CA SER A 25 3.82 2.93 20.73
C SER A 25 4.11 3.35 19.28
N GLN A 26 4.94 4.37 19.09
CA GLN A 26 5.43 4.83 17.78
C GLN A 26 6.15 3.73 16.99
N LEU A 27 6.84 2.79 17.67
CA LEU A 27 7.52 1.64 17.05
C LEU A 27 6.56 0.62 16.44
N VAL A 28 5.28 0.64 16.85
CA VAL A 28 4.24 -0.22 16.28
C VAL A 28 3.68 0.40 15.00
N THR A 29 3.65 1.73 14.92
CA THR A 29 3.08 2.44 13.79
C THR A 29 3.97 2.34 12.57
N SER A 30 3.37 2.07 11.41
CA SER A 30 4.08 2.05 10.12
C SER A 30 4.23 3.43 9.48
N LYS A 31 3.82 4.49 10.18
CA LYS A 31 3.75 5.86 9.67
C LYS A 31 4.74 6.74 10.42
N PHE A 32 5.63 7.38 9.66
CA PHE A 32 6.47 8.46 10.18
C PHE A 32 5.68 9.78 10.16
N SER A 33 5.97 10.66 11.10
CA SER A 33 5.36 11.99 11.20
C SER A 33 6.45 13.05 11.24
N ASN A 34 6.08 14.33 11.20
CA ASN A 34 7.05 15.43 11.34
C ASN A 34 7.78 15.39 12.68
N HIS A 35 7.19 14.75 13.70
CA HIS A 35 7.76 14.61 15.04
C HIS A 35 8.38 13.23 15.31
N TYR A 36 8.26 12.29 14.37
CA TYR A 36 8.82 10.95 14.50
C TYR A 36 9.40 10.51 13.16
N THR A 37 10.72 10.60 13.05
CA THR A 37 11.45 10.31 11.82
C THR A 37 12.05 8.90 11.85
N TYR A 38 12.54 8.45 10.70
CA TYR A 38 13.29 7.20 10.61
C TYR A 38 14.53 7.18 11.52
N LYS A 39 15.18 8.33 11.75
CA LYS A 39 16.35 8.41 12.63
C LYS A 39 15.97 8.16 14.09
N ASP A 40 14.80 8.64 14.50
CA ASP A 40 14.26 8.43 15.85
C ASP A 40 13.88 6.96 16.05
N ASP A 41 13.22 6.34 15.05
CA ASP A 41 12.92 4.90 15.02
C ASP A 41 14.19 4.06 15.16
N GLN A 42 15.23 4.38 14.37
CA GLN A 42 16.51 3.69 14.45
C GLN A 42 17.16 3.86 15.83
N LYS A 43 17.12 5.06 16.43
CA LYS A 43 17.68 5.33 17.75
C LYS A 43 17.02 4.49 18.83
N LEU A 44 15.69 4.45 18.87
CA LEU A 44 14.92 3.61 19.80
C LEU A 44 15.23 2.13 19.61
N TRP A 45 15.34 1.66 18.36
CA TRP A 45 15.71 0.27 18.08
C TRP A 45 17.14 -0.06 18.51
N MET A 46 18.07 0.88 18.44
CA MET A 46 19.44 0.68 18.93
C MET A 46 19.48 0.63 20.46
N GLU A 47 18.74 1.51 21.14
CA GLU A 47 18.63 1.54 22.60
C GLU A 47 18.08 0.23 23.17
N VAL A 48 16.93 -0.23 22.65
CA VAL A 48 16.36 -1.52 23.09
C VAL A 48 17.28 -2.69 22.76
N THR A 49 18.08 -2.59 21.69
CA THR A 49 19.04 -3.64 21.31
C THR A 49 20.17 -3.78 22.32
N GLU A 50 20.68 -2.67 22.85
CA GLU A 50 21.71 -2.67 23.88
C GLU A 50 21.20 -3.38 25.15
N ASN A 51 19.99 -3.02 25.59
CA ASN A 51 19.35 -3.63 26.74
C ASN A 51 19.00 -5.12 26.50
N LEU A 52 18.52 -5.49 25.31
CA LEU A 52 18.20 -6.89 25.00
C LEU A 52 19.45 -7.77 24.90
N ASN A 53 20.56 -7.22 24.39
CA ASN A 53 21.81 -7.93 24.24
C ASN A 53 22.60 -8.02 25.57
N SER A 54 22.29 -7.18 26.57
CA SER A 54 22.82 -7.30 27.92
C SER A 54 22.13 -8.41 28.73
N ILE A 55 20.86 -8.71 28.43
CA ILE A 55 20.14 -9.86 29.00
C ILE A 55 20.75 -11.17 28.46
N PRO A 56 20.98 -12.19 29.31
CA PRO A 56 21.43 -13.51 28.86
C PRO A 56 20.46 -14.13 27.84
N GLY A 57 20.98 -14.51 26.67
CA GLY A 57 20.17 -15.12 25.61
C GLY A 57 20.68 -14.82 24.20
N ALA A 58 19.74 -14.57 23.29
CA ALA A 58 20.05 -14.27 21.90
C ALA A 58 20.69 -12.88 21.79
N LYS A 59 21.82 -12.78 21.10
CA LYS A 59 22.39 -11.48 20.72
C LYS A 59 22.05 -11.21 19.26
N LYS A 60 21.42 -10.07 18.99
CA LYS A 60 20.97 -9.69 17.65
C LYS A 60 21.26 -8.22 17.36
N TRP A 61 21.38 -7.89 16.09
CA TRP A 61 21.43 -6.51 15.62
C TRP A 61 20.03 -5.89 15.64
N TRP A 62 19.92 -4.56 15.69
CA TRP A 62 18.64 -3.86 15.83
C TRP A 62 17.61 -4.22 14.74
N MET A 63 18.03 -4.40 13.49
CA MET A 63 17.15 -4.86 12.40
C MET A 63 16.62 -6.28 12.64
N GLN A 64 17.43 -7.15 13.26
CA GLN A 64 17.04 -8.52 13.57
C GLN A 64 16.07 -8.55 14.77
N TRP A 65 16.21 -7.65 15.73
CA TRP A 65 15.22 -7.45 16.80
C TRP A 65 13.89 -6.95 16.26
N ARG A 66 13.92 -5.96 15.34
CA ARG A 66 12.73 -5.50 14.63
C ARG A 66 12.03 -6.63 13.87
N LYS A 67 12.78 -7.48 13.17
CA LYS A 67 12.24 -8.68 12.52
C LYS A 67 11.67 -9.66 13.54
N THR A 68 12.37 -9.90 14.65
CA THR A 68 11.90 -10.79 15.72
C THR A 68 10.57 -10.33 16.29
N ARG A 69 10.38 -9.02 16.49
CA ARG A 69 9.09 -8.44 16.87
C ARG A 69 8.01 -8.73 15.83
N HIS A 70 8.30 -8.51 14.54
CA HIS A 70 7.33 -8.79 13.47
C HIS A 70 6.94 -10.29 13.43
N ASP A 71 7.89 -11.19 13.65
CA ASP A 71 7.65 -12.62 13.72
C ASP A 71 6.77 -12.98 14.94
N ILE A 72 7.04 -12.37 16.11
CA ILE A 72 6.19 -12.50 17.31
C ILE A 72 4.76 -12.05 16.99
N GLN A 73 4.60 -10.84 16.44
CA GLN A 73 3.30 -10.28 16.08
C GLN A 73 2.52 -11.21 15.13
N THR A 74 3.18 -11.72 14.09
CA THR A 74 2.53 -12.57 13.08
C THR A 74 2.10 -13.91 13.66
N LYS A 75 2.94 -14.51 14.53
CA LYS A 75 2.60 -15.74 15.24
C LYS A 75 1.42 -15.54 16.19
N SER A 76 1.45 -14.48 16.99
CA SER A 76 0.37 -14.15 17.93
C SER A 76 -0.95 -13.92 17.20
N LYS A 77 -0.95 -13.19 16.06
CA LYS A 77 -2.15 -13.01 15.22
C LYS A 77 -2.70 -14.32 14.68
N LYS A 78 -1.82 -15.19 14.17
CA LYS A 78 -2.23 -16.49 13.63
C LYS A 78 -2.90 -17.33 14.71
N ALA A 79 -2.30 -17.36 15.90
CA ALA A 79 -2.83 -18.12 17.01
C ALA A 79 -4.19 -17.57 17.48
N ALA A 80 -4.35 -16.24 17.56
CA ALA A 80 -5.63 -15.62 17.91
C ALA A 80 -6.74 -15.91 16.89
N ASN A 81 -6.40 -15.92 15.60
CA ASN A 81 -7.36 -16.26 14.55
C ASN A 81 -7.78 -17.74 14.60
N ILE A 82 -6.83 -18.65 14.87
CA ILE A 82 -7.13 -20.07 15.07
C ILE A 82 -8.08 -20.26 16.25
N GLU A 83 -7.82 -19.59 17.38
CA GLU A 83 -8.68 -19.65 18.55
C GLU A 83 -10.11 -19.15 18.25
N HIS A 84 -10.24 -18.01 17.58
CA HIS A 84 -11.54 -17.47 17.19
C HIS A 84 -12.32 -18.43 16.29
N GLN A 85 -11.65 -19.07 15.32
CA GLN A 85 -12.26 -20.09 14.46
C GLN A 85 -12.75 -21.29 15.28
N ASN A 86 -11.95 -21.78 16.23
CA ASN A 86 -12.29 -22.94 17.05
C ASN A 86 -13.42 -22.68 18.04
N ARG A 87 -13.60 -21.43 18.50
CA ARG A 87 -14.76 -21.05 19.35
C ARG A 87 -16.08 -21.07 18.58
N THR A 88 -16.04 -20.88 17.25
CA THR A 88 -17.23 -20.76 16.41
C THR A 88 -17.62 -22.07 15.73
N SER A 89 -16.64 -22.93 15.41
CA SER A 89 -16.88 -24.27 14.87
C SER A 89 -16.56 -25.30 15.95
N GLY A 90 -17.54 -26.06 16.45
CA GLY A 90 -17.38 -27.08 17.51
C GLY A 90 -16.49 -28.28 17.18
N GLY A 91 -15.31 -28.07 16.60
CA GLY A 91 -14.29 -29.06 16.29
C GLY A 91 -13.21 -29.16 17.38
N ALA A 92 -12.43 -30.25 17.32
CA ALA A 92 -11.41 -30.58 18.31
C ALA A 92 -10.34 -29.49 18.45
N GLN A 93 -9.99 -29.19 19.70
CA GLN A 93 -8.99 -28.20 20.09
C GLN A 93 -7.59 -28.56 19.53
N PRO A 94 -6.87 -27.62 18.88
CA PRO A 94 -5.48 -27.82 18.48
C PRO A 94 -4.53 -27.95 19.67
N GLN A 95 -3.46 -28.72 19.52
CA GLN A 95 -2.44 -28.95 20.55
C GLN A 95 -1.59 -27.71 20.91
N GLU A 96 -1.60 -26.64 20.11
CA GLU A 96 -0.94 -25.36 20.42
C GLU A 96 -2.00 -24.33 20.82
N MET A 97 -2.34 -24.31 22.11
CA MET A 97 -3.08 -23.19 22.70
C MET A 97 -2.14 -21.98 22.82
N LEU A 98 -2.67 -20.77 22.58
CA LEU A 98 -2.00 -19.54 22.98
C LEU A 98 -1.63 -19.65 24.46
N THR A 99 -0.36 -19.43 24.78
CA THR A 99 -0.02 -19.19 26.18
C THR A 99 -0.60 -17.83 26.56
N LYS A 100 -1.09 -17.65 27.79
CA LYS A 100 -1.77 -16.42 28.24
C LYS A 100 -0.94 -15.15 27.99
N GLU A 101 0.37 -15.31 27.93
CA GLU A 101 1.34 -14.27 27.61
C GLU A 101 1.23 -13.81 26.15
N ASP A 102 0.99 -14.74 25.21
CA ASP A 102 0.81 -14.42 23.78
C ASP A 102 -0.49 -13.66 23.52
N GLU A 103 -1.56 -13.88 24.30
CA GLU A 103 -2.80 -13.10 24.19
C GLU A 103 -2.60 -11.63 24.59
N SER A 104 -1.90 -11.37 25.70
CA SER A 104 -1.52 -10.01 26.13
C SER A 104 -0.70 -9.29 25.04
N ILE A 105 0.18 -10.03 24.37
CA ILE A 105 1.00 -9.55 23.26
C ILE A 105 0.16 -9.15 22.04
N VAL A 106 -0.95 -9.85 21.75
CA VAL A 106 -1.84 -9.49 20.63
C VAL A 106 -2.46 -8.11 20.84
N GLY A 107 -2.94 -7.82 22.06
CA GLY A 107 -3.56 -6.53 22.38
C GLY A 107 -2.60 -5.35 22.20
N ILE A 108 -1.34 -5.51 22.64
CA ILE A 108 -0.31 -4.47 22.56
C ILE A 108 0.21 -4.30 21.12
N LEU A 109 0.47 -5.41 20.41
CA LEU A 109 1.13 -5.35 19.11
C LEU A 109 0.17 -5.19 17.93
N SER A 110 -1.13 -5.45 18.11
CA SER A 110 -2.12 -5.49 17.03
C SER A 110 -3.52 -4.99 17.40
N PRO A 111 -3.66 -3.80 18.01
CA PRO A 111 -4.96 -3.30 18.48
C PRO A 111 -6.03 -3.27 17.38
N ILE A 112 -5.64 -2.88 16.15
CA ILE A 112 -6.53 -2.78 14.98
C ILE A 112 -7.11 -4.14 14.57
N THR A 113 -6.41 -5.25 14.84
CA THR A 113 -6.84 -6.58 14.38
C THR A 113 -7.88 -7.21 15.32
N VAL A 114 -7.98 -6.71 16.55
CA VAL A 114 -8.90 -7.20 17.59
C VAL A 114 -10.14 -6.31 17.69
N GLY A 115 -10.00 -4.98 17.56
CA GLY A 115 -11.11 -4.03 17.74
C GLY A 115 -11.68 -3.41 16.46
N GLY A 116 -11.08 -3.67 15.29
CA GLY A 116 -11.38 -2.89 14.07
C GLY A 116 -10.74 -1.51 14.09
N ASN A 117 -10.75 -0.82 12.94
CA ASN A 117 -10.19 0.53 12.82
C ASN A 117 -11.29 1.57 13.08
N VAL A 118 -11.25 2.24 14.24
CA VAL A 118 -12.25 3.23 14.65
C VAL A 118 -12.09 4.56 13.89
N GLU A 119 -10.90 4.85 13.36
CA GLU A 119 -10.59 6.13 12.69
C GLU A 119 -10.86 6.15 11.18
N ASN A 120 -11.49 5.12 10.62
CA ASN A 120 -11.97 5.20 9.25
C ASN A 120 -13.28 5.99 9.22
N ASN A 121 -13.19 7.31 9.06
CA ASN A 121 -14.32 8.06 8.51
C ASN A 121 -14.55 7.52 7.10
N GLU A 122 -15.59 6.71 6.93
CA GLU A 122 -16.03 6.25 5.61
C GLU A 122 -16.26 7.49 4.74
N SER A 123 -15.64 7.55 3.55
CA SER A 123 -15.91 8.62 2.61
C SER A 123 -17.36 8.52 2.17
N ASN A 124 -18.19 9.47 2.62
CA ASN A 124 -19.57 9.58 2.18
C ASN A 124 -19.57 10.04 0.71
N ALA A 125 -19.85 9.12 -0.21
CA ALA A 125 -19.96 9.43 -1.63
C ALA A 125 -21.42 9.77 -1.93
N GLU A 126 -21.74 11.05 -1.97
CA GLU A 126 -23.05 11.52 -2.46
C GLU A 126 -23.05 11.54 -3.99
N PHE A 127 -23.91 10.72 -4.59
CA PHE A 127 -24.16 10.73 -6.02
C PHE A 127 -25.27 11.74 -6.32
N TYR A 128 -24.91 12.90 -6.86
CA TYR A 128 -25.87 13.87 -7.40
C TYR A 128 -26.23 13.47 -8.83
N TYR A 129 -27.52 13.19 -9.07
CA TYR A 129 -28.06 13.05 -10.41
C TYR A 129 -28.57 14.41 -10.88
N ASP A 130 -27.90 15.01 -11.87
CA ASP A 130 -28.36 16.25 -12.50
C ASP A 130 -29.48 15.90 -13.50
N LEU A 131 -30.72 15.96 -13.04
CA LEU A 131 -31.91 15.87 -13.89
C LEU A 131 -32.14 17.24 -14.51
N GLN A 132 -31.50 17.51 -15.65
CA GLN A 132 -31.90 18.62 -16.49
C GLN A 132 -33.23 18.28 -17.16
N LEU A 133 -34.33 18.75 -16.56
CA LEU A 133 -35.63 18.82 -17.23
C LEU A 133 -35.51 19.83 -18.37
N THR A 134 -35.42 19.32 -19.59
CA THR A 134 -35.81 20.10 -20.77
C THR A 134 -37.28 19.87 -21.02
N ASP A 135 -38.05 20.95 -20.95
CA ASP A 135 -39.49 20.97 -21.14
C ASP A 135 -39.91 20.34 -22.48
N ASN A 136 -41.04 19.65 -22.43
CA ASN A 136 -41.88 19.15 -23.52
C ASN A 136 -41.48 17.83 -24.18
N ILE A 137 -41.75 16.71 -23.49
CA ILE A 137 -42.28 15.51 -24.17
C ILE A 137 -43.47 14.99 -23.36
N GLU A 138 -44.65 15.08 -23.94
CA GLU A 138 -45.87 14.41 -23.47
C GLU A 138 -45.68 12.92 -23.79
N ILE A 139 -45.34 12.10 -22.78
CA ILE A 139 -45.21 10.65 -22.93
C ILE A 139 -46.39 9.98 -22.24
N GLU A 140 -47.32 9.51 -23.06
CA GLU A 140 -48.43 8.63 -22.71
C GLU A 140 -47.88 7.33 -22.11
N TYR A 141 -48.19 7.06 -20.85
CA TYR A 141 -47.80 5.82 -20.17
C TYR A 141 -48.61 4.65 -20.71
N LYS A 142 -47.93 3.71 -21.39
CA LYS A 142 -48.42 2.33 -21.51
C LYS A 142 -47.44 1.38 -20.85
N ASP A 143 -47.98 0.72 -19.82
CA ASP A 143 -47.36 -0.37 -19.07
C ASP A 143 -46.75 -1.43 -19.99
N SER A 144 -45.52 -1.84 -19.71
CA SER A 144 -45.05 -3.24 -19.68
C SER A 144 -43.55 -3.33 -19.49
N ILE A 145 -43.10 -3.92 -18.38
CA ILE A 145 -41.75 -4.47 -18.21
C ILE A 145 -41.74 -5.87 -18.84
N PRO A 146 -40.80 -6.21 -19.74
CA PRO A 146 -39.81 -7.22 -19.34
C PRO A 146 -38.40 -7.07 -19.96
N SER A 147 -37.41 -7.10 -19.07
CA SER A 147 -36.15 -7.87 -19.08
C SER A 147 -35.43 -8.21 -20.40
N LYS A 148 -34.17 -7.74 -20.45
CA LYS A 148 -32.95 -8.36 -21.05
C LYS A 148 -32.98 -8.79 -22.52
N ALA A 149 -32.15 -8.16 -23.35
CA ALA A 149 -30.91 -8.74 -23.88
C ALA A 149 -30.29 -7.89 -25.03
N ASN A 150 -28.97 -7.74 -24.94
CA ASN A 150 -27.96 -7.85 -26.02
C ASN A 150 -27.76 -6.77 -27.11
N LEU A 151 -26.48 -6.34 -27.17
CA LEU A 151 -25.60 -6.15 -28.35
C LEU A 151 -25.99 -5.03 -29.35
N GLU A 152 -25.16 -4.04 -29.69
CA GLU A 152 -23.75 -4.02 -30.15
C GLU A 152 -23.21 -2.57 -30.07
N ARG A 153 -21.93 -2.33 -29.72
CA ARG A 153 -20.81 -1.88 -30.61
C ARG A 153 -20.93 -0.38 -31.05
N GLU A 154 -19.98 0.55 -30.98
CA GLU A 154 -18.51 0.62 -30.82
C GLU A 154 -18.12 2.07 -30.42
N GLU A 155 -16.90 2.23 -29.88
CA GLU A 155 -15.99 3.42 -29.97
C GLU A 155 -16.45 4.73 -29.28
N ASP A 156 -15.64 5.55 -28.60
CA ASP A 156 -14.20 5.63 -28.33
C ASP A 156 -13.98 6.73 -27.25
N LYS A 157 -13.02 6.48 -26.32
CA LYS A 157 -12.02 7.41 -25.70
C LYS A 157 -12.51 8.72 -25.02
N GLU A 158 -12.13 9.07 -23.79
CA GLU A 158 -10.79 9.12 -23.19
C GLU A 158 -10.84 8.94 -21.66
N GLU A 159 -10.07 8.00 -21.11
CA GLU A 159 -10.15 7.61 -19.69
C GLU A 159 -8.81 7.81 -18.97
N THR A 160 -8.88 8.56 -17.85
CA THR A 160 -7.78 8.85 -16.92
C THR A 160 -7.67 7.70 -15.91
N THR A 161 -6.55 6.97 -15.93
CA THR A 161 -6.36 5.72 -15.17
C THR A 161 -6.28 5.93 -13.66
N GLN A 162 -7.35 5.50 -12.97
CA GLN A 162 -7.36 5.14 -11.55
C GLN A 162 -6.87 3.69 -11.38
N GLN A 163 -6.08 3.44 -10.33
CA GLN A 163 -5.62 2.09 -9.99
C GLN A 163 -6.67 1.39 -9.12
N GLU A 164 -7.40 0.45 -9.71
CA GLU A 164 -8.35 -0.41 -9.01
C GLU A 164 -7.64 -1.68 -8.47
N LYS A 165 -7.74 -1.89 -7.16
CA LYS A 165 -7.31 -3.12 -6.47
C LYS A 165 -8.40 -4.18 -6.58
N VAL A 166 -8.38 -4.99 -7.64
CA VAL A 166 -9.18 -6.21 -7.69
C VAL A 166 -8.45 -7.34 -6.95
N LYS A 167 -9.09 -7.89 -5.91
CA LYS A 167 -8.62 -9.10 -5.20
C LYS A 167 -8.78 -10.32 -6.11
N PRO A 168 -7.72 -11.12 -6.39
CA PRO A 168 -7.90 -12.38 -7.09
C PRO A 168 -8.48 -13.44 -6.13
N LYS A 169 -9.63 -14.00 -6.50
CA LYS A 169 -10.16 -15.24 -5.93
C LYS A 169 -9.25 -16.39 -6.36
N PHE A 170 -8.49 -16.97 -5.43
CA PHE A 170 -7.71 -18.17 -5.70
C PHE A 170 -8.62 -19.41 -5.68
N SER A 171 -9.03 -19.90 -6.85
CA SER A 171 -9.46 -21.29 -7.01
C SER A 171 -8.22 -22.14 -7.25
N SER A 172 -7.90 -23.05 -6.33
CA SER A 172 -6.80 -23.99 -6.49
C SER A 172 -7.10 -24.99 -7.60
N LYS A 173 -6.33 -24.97 -8.70
CA LYS A 173 -6.04 -26.15 -9.55
C LYS A 173 -5.00 -25.77 -10.60
N GLY A 174 -3.86 -26.47 -10.60
CA GLY A 174 -2.82 -26.38 -11.62
C GLY A 174 -1.44 -26.11 -11.05
N LYS A 175 -0.70 -27.15 -10.67
CA LYS A 175 0.76 -27.08 -10.44
C LYS A 175 1.44 -26.92 -11.80
N GLY A 176 1.51 -25.69 -12.30
CA GLY A 176 2.23 -25.32 -13.52
C GLY A 176 3.15 -24.12 -13.25
N ASN A 177 4.46 -24.38 -13.27
CA ASN A 177 5.60 -23.44 -13.28
C ASN A 177 5.38 -22.03 -12.71
N MET A 178 5.44 -21.93 -11.37
CA MET A 178 5.51 -20.68 -10.60
C MET A 178 6.58 -19.69 -11.12
N GLN A 179 7.69 -20.20 -11.66
CA GLN A 179 8.75 -19.37 -12.26
C GLN A 179 8.32 -18.64 -13.53
N GLN A 180 7.50 -19.27 -14.38
CA GLN A 180 7.03 -18.64 -15.61
C GLN A 180 6.06 -17.48 -15.33
N GLN A 181 5.20 -17.65 -14.32
CA GLN A 181 4.30 -16.57 -13.87
C GLN A 181 5.08 -15.37 -13.33
N TYR A 182 6.16 -15.60 -12.58
CA TYR A 182 7.02 -14.53 -12.10
C TYR A 182 7.71 -13.79 -13.25
N ILE A 183 8.28 -14.52 -14.22
CA ILE A 183 8.95 -13.93 -15.39
C ILE A 183 7.96 -13.06 -16.16
N LEU A 184 6.77 -13.55 -16.47
CA LEU A 184 5.73 -12.80 -17.18
C LEU A 184 5.33 -11.50 -16.44
N ALA A 185 5.15 -11.57 -15.12
CA ALA A 185 4.83 -10.40 -14.32
C ALA A 185 5.98 -9.37 -14.32
N THR A 186 7.23 -9.81 -14.21
CA THR A 186 8.40 -8.91 -14.25
C THR A 186 8.59 -8.26 -15.61
N THR A 187 8.35 -8.99 -16.70
CA THR A 187 8.42 -8.45 -18.06
C THR A 187 7.32 -7.43 -18.29
N ALA A 188 6.09 -7.72 -17.86
CA ALA A 188 4.97 -6.79 -17.96
C ALA A 188 5.23 -5.47 -17.20
N LEU A 189 5.77 -5.57 -15.98
CA LEU A 189 6.15 -4.40 -15.19
C LEU A 189 7.25 -3.57 -15.87
N THR A 190 8.27 -4.23 -16.41
CA THR A 190 9.39 -3.57 -17.10
C THR A 190 8.90 -2.84 -18.35
N ASN A 191 8.01 -3.47 -19.13
CA ASN A 191 7.40 -2.85 -20.31
C ASN A 191 6.55 -1.62 -19.94
N ALA A 192 5.77 -1.69 -18.86
CA ALA A 192 4.98 -0.55 -18.39
C ALA A 192 5.87 0.62 -17.95
N ILE A 193 7.00 0.35 -17.29
CA ILE A 193 7.99 1.36 -16.90
C ILE A 193 8.60 2.00 -18.14
N ASN A 194 9.03 1.20 -19.11
CA ASN A 194 9.64 1.71 -20.34
C ASN A 194 8.67 2.58 -21.14
N LYS A 195 7.40 2.16 -21.28
CA LYS A 195 6.36 2.97 -21.94
C LYS A 195 6.14 4.30 -21.22
N LYS A 196 6.17 4.30 -19.89
CA LYS A 196 6.07 5.53 -19.09
C LYS A 196 7.26 6.46 -19.30
N ILE A 197 8.47 5.91 -19.41
CA ILE A 197 9.68 6.69 -19.70
C ILE A 197 9.58 7.30 -21.10
N GLU A 198 9.19 6.52 -22.11
CA GLU A 198 9.03 6.98 -23.49
C GLU A 198 8.01 8.13 -23.62
N ILE A 199 6.86 8.01 -22.95
CA ILE A 199 5.84 9.07 -22.94
C ILE A 199 6.40 10.35 -22.32
N LYS A 200 7.16 10.23 -21.22
CA LYS A 200 7.80 11.39 -20.59
C LYS A 200 8.83 12.03 -21.50
N GLU A 201 9.66 11.23 -22.17
CA GLU A 201 10.68 11.72 -23.10
C GLU A 201 10.04 12.50 -24.25
N LYS A 202 9.00 11.95 -24.87
CA LYS A 202 8.23 12.65 -25.92
C LYS A 202 7.66 13.97 -25.42
N TYR A 203 7.06 13.98 -24.22
CA TYR A 203 6.52 15.20 -23.63
C TYR A 203 7.58 16.29 -23.44
N TYR A 204 8.73 15.94 -22.86
CA TYR A 204 9.80 16.92 -22.61
C TYR A 204 10.42 17.44 -23.91
N ASN A 205 10.58 16.57 -24.91
CA ASN A 205 11.08 16.98 -26.22
C ASN A 205 10.13 17.99 -26.91
N SER A 206 8.83 17.70 -26.93
CA SER A 206 7.84 18.64 -27.47
C SER A 206 7.82 19.96 -26.69
N LYS A 207 7.93 19.90 -25.36
CA LYS A 207 8.00 21.11 -24.53
C LYS A 207 9.23 21.96 -24.84
N LEU A 208 10.40 21.33 -25.03
CA LEU A 208 11.63 22.02 -25.41
C LEU A 208 11.51 22.66 -26.81
N GLU A 209 10.84 22.00 -27.75
CA GLU A 209 10.61 22.55 -29.08
C GLU A 209 9.73 23.80 -29.05
N ILE A 210 8.64 23.77 -28.28
CA ILE A 210 7.77 24.94 -28.09
C ILE A 210 8.55 26.11 -27.49
N LEU A 211 9.35 25.85 -26.45
CA LEU A 211 10.17 26.88 -25.82
C LEU A 211 11.20 27.47 -26.79
N ARG A 212 11.86 26.65 -27.60
CA ARG A 212 12.79 27.13 -28.63
C ARG A 212 12.11 28.03 -29.67
N LYS A 213 10.91 27.66 -30.13
CA LYS A 213 10.13 28.49 -31.06
C LYS A 213 9.75 29.83 -30.44
N GLN A 214 9.36 29.85 -29.17
CA GLN A 214 9.08 31.09 -28.45
C GLN A 214 10.32 31.99 -28.37
N THR A 215 11.49 31.43 -28.01
CA THR A 215 12.75 32.18 -27.98
C THR A 215 13.08 32.82 -29.33
N GLN A 216 12.96 32.07 -30.43
CA GLN A 216 13.22 32.59 -31.78
C GLN A 216 12.26 33.71 -32.18
N LEU A 217 10.98 33.63 -31.78
CA LEU A 217 10.01 34.70 -32.03
C LEU A 217 10.38 35.97 -31.25
N PHE A 218 10.80 35.83 -29.99
CA PHE A 218 11.26 36.96 -29.20
C PHE A 218 12.51 37.62 -29.79
N GLU A 219 13.49 36.83 -30.24
CA GLU A 219 14.70 37.34 -30.90
C GLU A 219 14.35 38.17 -32.15
N ARG A 220 13.48 37.63 -33.02
CA ARG A 220 13.01 38.35 -34.22
C ARG A 220 12.26 39.64 -33.89
N MET A 221 11.46 39.64 -32.83
CA MET A 221 10.75 40.84 -32.38
C MET A 221 11.73 41.91 -31.89
N VAL A 222 12.77 41.53 -31.16
CA VAL A 222 13.83 42.44 -30.69
C VAL A 222 14.63 43.02 -31.86
N GLU A 223 14.97 42.19 -32.86
CA GLU A 223 15.63 42.64 -34.09
C GLU A 223 14.78 43.65 -34.87
N ALA A 224 13.48 43.36 -35.03
CA ALA A 224 12.56 44.27 -35.71
C ALA A 224 12.45 45.63 -35.01
N ILE A 225 12.36 45.64 -33.68
CA ILE A 225 12.35 46.88 -32.88
C ILE A 225 13.66 47.65 -33.04
N SER A 226 14.80 46.96 -33.04
CA SER A 226 16.12 47.57 -33.20
C SER A 226 16.28 48.20 -34.59
N ASN A 227 15.80 47.53 -35.64
CA ASN A 227 15.83 48.04 -37.00
C ASN A 227 14.94 49.27 -37.21
N LEU A 228 13.79 49.34 -36.54
CA LEU A 228 12.93 50.53 -36.57
C LEU A 228 13.64 51.73 -35.90
N LYS A 229 14.29 51.50 -34.76
CA LYS A 229 15.00 52.55 -34.00
C LYS A 229 16.24 53.09 -34.72
N ASN A 230 16.86 52.31 -35.60
CA ASN A 230 18.05 52.71 -36.36
C ASN A 230 17.71 53.43 -37.69
N ASN A 231 16.43 53.46 -38.08
CA ASN A 231 15.94 54.11 -39.31
C ASN A 231 15.19 55.44 -39.02
N GLU A 232 15.13 55.88 -37.76
CA GLU A 232 14.74 57.24 -37.34
C GLU A 232 15.99 58.08 -37.05
#